data_AF-A0A661F255-F1
#
_entry.id   AF-A0A661F255-F1
#
_cell.length_a   1.000
_cell.length_b   1.000
_cell.length_c   1.000
_cell.angle_alpha   90.00
_cell.angle_beta   90.00
_cell.angle_gamma   90.00
#
_symmetry.space_group_name_H-M   'P 1'
#
loop_
_entity.id
_entity.type
_entity.pdbx_description
1 polymer ?
#
loop_
_entity_poly.entity_id
_entity_poly.type
_entity_poly.pdbx_seq_one_letter_code
_entity_poly.pdbx_strand_id
1 'polypeptide(L)'
;MDLGGITHKIKVAHFRLCHSRKPFVVAYHRESLEMVLDAHMRALTFFQGIPRKVIIDNPKTMVTAIGAGKSRQFNARFLSIMNHYLIEPWHYVPILKRKPGALRNGAPFKDWDLPRAIQRIRLRYLKRPGGDREFVELLLMVQRHDLDTVNTACELALALALALA
;
A
#
# COMPACT_ATOMS: atom_id res chain seq x y z
N MET A 1 18.28 3.70 -21.30
CA MET A 1 19.62 4.31 -21.10
C MET A 1 20.47 3.87 -22.28
N ASP A 2 21.22 4.79 -22.87
CA ASP A 2 22.17 4.46 -23.94
C ASP A 2 23.51 4.12 -23.28
N LEU A 3 24.01 2.91 -23.56
CA LEU A 3 25.32 2.43 -23.13
C LEU A 3 26.03 1.94 -24.39
N GLY A 4 26.95 2.74 -24.92
CA GLY A 4 27.73 2.38 -26.10
C GLY A 4 26.94 2.32 -27.41
N GLY A 5 25.87 3.11 -27.57
CA GLY A 5 25.04 3.18 -28.78
C GLY A 5 23.91 2.14 -28.82
N ILE A 6 23.76 1.33 -27.78
CA ILE A 6 22.70 0.32 -27.65
C ILE A 6 21.65 0.82 -26.66
N THR A 7 20.40 0.92 -27.12
CA THR A 7 19.28 1.32 -26.27
C THR A 7 18.84 0.15 -25.38
N HIS A 8 19.06 0.27 -24.08
CA HIS A 8 18.57 -0.71 -23.10
C HIS A 8 17.30 -0.23 -22.40
N LYS A 9 16.29 -1.11 -22.33
CA LYS A 9 15.10 -0.94 -21.51
C LYS A 9 15.45 -1.26 -20.05
N ILE A 10 15.28 -0.27 -19.18
CA ILE A 10 15.49 -0.40 -17.75
C ILE A 10 14.15 -0.46 -17.02
N LYS A 11 14.18 -0.99 -15.80
CA LYS A 11 13.08 -1.01 -14.83
C LYS A 11 13.47 -0.11 -13.68
N VAL A 12 12.49 0.61 -13.14
CA VAL A 12 12.74 1.59 -12.09
C VAL A 12 11.90 1.22 -10.87
N ALA A 13 12.54 1.09 -9.72
CA ALA A 13 11.85 1.02 -8.44
C ALA A 13 11.80 2.43 -7.85
N HIS A 14 10.59 2.87 -7.50
CA HIS A 14 10.34 4.19 -6.95
C HIS A 14 9.70 4.06 -5.57
N PHE A 15 10.36 4.62 -4.58
CA PHE A 15 9.92 4.71 -3.20
C PHE A 15 9.74 6.17 -2.82
N ARG A 16 8.85 6.41 -1.88
CA ARG A 16 8.49 7.77 -1.53
C ARG A 16 7.81 7.80 -0.17
N LEU A 17 8.29 8.65 0.73
CA LEU A 17 7.61 8.85 2.01
C LEU A 17 6.25 9.52 1.78
N CYS A 18 5.23 9.09 2.52
CA CYS A 18 3.88 9.61 2.34
C CYS A 18 3.78 11.07 2.81
N HIS A 19 4.38 11.39 3.97
CA HIS A 19 4.37 12.73 4.57
C HIS A 19 5.22 13.75 3.78
N SER A 20 6.54 13.57 3.78
CA SER A 20 7.50 14.53 3.21
C SER A 20 7.61 14.47 1.69
N ARG A 21 6.98 13.47 1.07
CA ARG A 21 7.07 13.21 -0.38
C ARG A 21 8.49 12.91 -0.88
N LYS A 22 9.48 12.79 0.01
CA LYS A 22 10.90 12.56 -0.32
C LYS A 22 11.03 11.31 -1.21
N PRO A 23 11.48 11.45 -2.48
CA PRO A 23 11.58 10.33 -3.40
C PRO A 23 12.92 9.59 -3.23
N PHE A 24 12.89 8.30 -3.54
CA PHE A 24 14.07 7.47 -3.75
C PHE A 24 13.82 6.63 -5.00
N VAL A 25 14.79 6.61 -5.90
CA VAL A 25 14.68 5.94 -7.19
C VAL A 25 15.94 5.14 -7.46
N VAL A 26 15.78 3.90 -7.89
CA VAL A 26 16.89 3.05 -8.33
C VAL A 26 16.48 2.28 -9.59
N ALA A 27 17.41 2.17 -10.53
CA ALA A 27 17.20 1.53 -11.82
C ALA A 27 17.87 0.16 -11.86
N TYR A 28 17.19 -0.80 -12.48
CA TYR A 28 17.66 -2.16 -12.70
C TYR A 28 17.44 -2.58 -14.15
N HIS A 29 18.25 -3.52 -14.61
CA HIS A 29 18.08 -4.12 -15.94
C HIS A 29 16.93 -5.14 -15.99
N ARG A 30 16.51 -5.67 -14.83
CA ARG A 30 15.49 -6.72 -14.69
C ARG A 30 14.53 -6.38 -13.55
N GLU A 31 13.38 -7.05 -13.51
CA GLU A 31 12.37 -6.94 -12.45
C GLU A 31 12.26 -8.21 -11.58
N SER A 32 13.39 -8.88 -11.32
CA SER A 32 13.40 -10.08 -10.48
C SER A 32 13.15 -9.75 -9.00
N LEU A 33 12.82 -10.77 -8.20
CA LEU A 33 12.58 -10.61 -6.77
C LEU A 33 13.81 -10.02 -6.06
N GLU A 34 15.01 -10.44 -6.42
CA GLU A 34 16.27 -9.95 -5.85
C GLU A 34 16.41 -8.43 -6.03
N MET A 35 16.03 -7.90 -7.20
CA MET A 35 16.06 -6.46 -7.47
C MET A 35 15.03 -5.73 -6.61
N VAL A 36 13.87 -6.33 -6.36
CA VAL A 36 12.88 -5.77 -5.44
C VAL A 36 13.41 -5.72 -4.01
N LEU A 37 14.03 -6.80 -3.52
CA LEU A 37 14.59 -6.85 -2.17
C LEU A 37 15.74 -5.84 -1.99
N ASP A 38 16.67 -5.77 -2.94
CA ASP A 38 17.75 -4.78 -2.97
C ASP A 38 17.20 -3.35 -2.97
N ALA A 39 16.15 -3.08 -3.76
CA ALA A 39 15.55 -1.75 -3.82
C ALA A 39 14.95 -1.33 -2.47
N HIS A 40 14.32 -2.26 -1.73
CA HIS A 40 13.81 -1.98 -0.38
C HIS A 40 14.95 -1.69 0.59
N MET A 41 16.02 -2.48 0.58
CA MET A 41 17.17 -2.27 1.47
C MET A 41 17.84 -0.90 1.21
N ARG A 42 18.03 -0.54 -0.07
CA ARG A 42 18.58 0.76 -0.44
C ARG A 42 17.66 1.92 -0.04
N ALA A 43 16.35 1.75 -0.22
CA ALA A 43 15.38 2.76 0.19
C ALA A 43 15.40 2.99 1.71
N LEU A 44 15.38 1.92 2.51
CA LEU A 44 15.46 2.02 3.99
C LEU A 44 16.75 2.72 4.43
N THR A 45 17.88 2.36 3.81
CA THR A 45 19.18 3.01 4.07
C THR A 45 19.13 4.49 3.72
N PHE A 46 18.58 4.85 2.56
CA PHE A 46 18.47 6.23 2.11
C PHE A 46 17.55 7.09 2.99
N PHE A 47 16.45 6.51 3.47
CA PHE A 47 15.53 7.23 4.36
C PHE A 47 16.03 7.34 5.80
N GLN A 48 17.04 6.53 6.18
CA GLN A 48 17.57 6.45 7.56
C GLN A 48 16.46 6.25 8.59
N GLY A 49 15.43 5.49 8.22
CA GLY A 49 14.24 5.26 9.03
C GLY A 49 13.43 4.10 8.49
N ILE A 50 12.71 3.43 9.38
CA ILE A 50 11.91 2.24 9.06
C ILE A 50 10.43 2.62 9.12
N PRO A 51 9.70 2.59 8.00
CA PRO A 51 8.26 2.85 8.00
C PRO A 51 7.52 1.66 8.60
N ARG A 52 6.53 1.91 9.47
CA ARG A 52 5.65 0.84 9.98
C ARG A 52 4.82 0.17 8.89
N LYS A 53 4.45 0.92 7.84
CA LYS A 53 3.57 0.48 6.76
C LYS A 53 4.12 0.89 5.40
N VAL A 54 4.08 -0.02 4.43
CA VAL A 54 4.52 0.25 3.05
C VAL A 54 3.39 -0.08 2.08
N ILE A 55 2.97 0.91 1.30
CA ILE A 55 1.97 0.73 0.24
C ILE A 55 2.66 0.27 -1.04
N ILE A 56 2.18 -0.82 -1.63
CA ILE A 56 2.79 -1.49 -2.77
C ILE A 56 1.82 -1.47 -3.95
N ASP A 57 2.23 -0.90 -5.08
CA ASP A 57 1.43 -0.81 -6.30
C ASP A 57 1.61 -2.02 -7.25
N ASN A 58 2.77 -2.68 -7.20
CA ASN A 58 3.19 -3.71 -8.15
C ASN A 58 3.38 -5.09 -7.49
N PRO A 59 2.29 -5.78 -7.14
CA PRO A 59 2.38 -7.03 -6.41
C PRO A 59 2.85 -8.21 -7.26
N LYS A 60 2.86 -8.12 -8.62
CA LYS A 60 3.15 -9.28 -9.48
C LYS A 60 4.55 -9.88 -9.26
N THR A 61 5.54 -9.05 -8.98
CA THR A 61 6.93 -9.49 -8.71
C THR A 61 7.15 -9.92 -7.26
N MET A 62 6.26 -9.51 -6.35
CA MET A 62 6.34 -9.79 -4.91
C MET A 62 5.52 -11.01 -4.48
N VAL A 63 4.79 -11.62 -5.40
CA VAL A 63 3.95 -12.80 -5.16
C VAL A 63 4.56 -14.00 -5.86
N THR A 64 4.54 -15.17 -5.23
CA THR A 64 4.78 -16.43 -5.94
C THR A 64 3.66 -16.62 -6.97
N ALA A 65 3.98 -17.20 -8.14
CA ALA A 65 3.07 -17.36 -9.27
C ALA A 65 1.64 -17.78 -8.83
N ILE A 66 0.64 -17.26 -9.56
CA ILE A 66 -0.81 -17.39 -9.24
C ILE A 66 -1.19 -18.88 -9.16
N GLY A 67 -1.18 -19.42 -7.94
CA GLY A 67 -1.87 -20.67 -7.62
C GLY A 67 -3.38 -20.47 -7.65
N ALA A 68 -4.13 -21.55 -7.90
CA ALA A 68 -5.58 -21.56 -7.85
C ALA A 68 -6.05 -21.04 -6.48
N GLY A 69 -6.69 -19.86 -6.44
CA GLY A 69 -7.22 -19.32 -5.18
C GLY A 69 -7.34 -17.81 -5.01
N LYS A 70 -6.94 -16.96 -5.98
CA LYS A 70 -7.21 -15.50 -6.00
C LYS A 70 -6.77 -14.68 -4.76
N SER A 71 -6.07 -15.25 -3.79
CA SER A 71 -5.35 -14.54 -2.74
C SER A 71 -3.89 -14.42 -3.16
N ARG A 72 -3.40 -13.18 -3.24
CA ARG A 72 -2.00 -12.91 -3.60
C ARG A 72 -1.17 -13.16 -2.34
N GLN A 73 -0.63 -14.36 -2.19
CA GLN A 73 0.33 -14.65 -1.14
C GLN A 73 1.68 -14.01 -1.53
N PHE A 74 2.24 -13.21 -0.63
CA PHE A 74 3.58 -12.67 -0.82
C PHE A 74 4.60 -13.81 -0.84
N ASN A 75 5.66 -13.63 -1.63
CA ASN A 75 6.81 -14.52 -1.60
C ASN A 75 7.44 -14.53 -0.19
N ALA A 76 7.78 -15.72 0.32
CA ALA A 76 8.35 -15.87 1.66
C ALA A 76 9.63 -15.03 1.88
N ARG A 77 10.48 -14.86 0.86
CA ARG A 77 11.69 -14.01 0.96
C ARG A 77 11.34 -12.53 1.10
N PHE A 78 10.28 -12.09 0.43
CA PHE A 78 9.78 -10.73 0.59
C PHE A 78 9.24 -10.51 2.00
N LEU A 79 8.40 -11.44 2.49
CA LEU A 79 7.88 -11.39 3.86
C LEU A 79 8.99 -11.43 4.92
N SER A 80 10.07 -12.18 4.68
CA SER A 80 11.21 -12.24 5.60
C SER A 80 11.81 -10.85 5.85
N ILE A 81 12.05 -10.06 4.79
CA ILE A 81 12.56 -8.68 4.94
C ILE A 81 11.53 -7.79 5.65
N MET A 82 10.26 -7.86 5.25
CA MET A 82 9.20 -7.06 5.88
C MET A 82 9.12 -7.34 7.38
N ASN A 83 9.10 -8.62 7.77
CA ASN A 83 9.04 -9.04 9.16
C ASN A 83 10.31 -8.66 9.95
N HIS A 84 11.49 -8.81 9.34
CA HIS A 84 12.77 -8.42 9.97
C HIS A 84 12.78 -6.95 10.39
N TYR A 85 12.19 -6.07 9.57
CA TYR A 85 12.08 -4.64 9.85
C TYR A 85 10.74 -4.24 10.48
N LEU A 86 9.88 -5.19 10.87
CA LEU A 86 8.54 -4.92 11.43
C LEU A 86 7.67 -4.01 10.53
N ILE A 87 7.78 -4.20 9.22
CA ILE A 87 7.04 -3.47 8.20
C ILE A 87 5.79 -4.25 7.81
N GLU A 88 4.63 -3.60 7.84
CA GLU A 88 3.38 -4.18 7.36
C GLU A 88 3.12 -3.79 5.88
N PRO A 89 3.09 -4.75 4.93
CA PRO A 89 2.91 -4.45 3.52
C PRO A 89 1.42 -4.33 3.10
N TRP A 90 1.03 -3.14 2.64
CA TRP A 90 -0.30 -2.82 2.13
C TRP A 90 -0.35 -2.88 0.59
N HIS A 91 -0.88 -3.97 0.03
CA HIS A 91 -0.88 -4.22 -1.43
C HIS A 91 -2.28 -4.24 -2.08
N TYR A 92 -3.33 -4.12 -1.28
CA TYR A 92 -4.72 -4.26 -1.73
C TYR A 92 -5.36 -2.93 -2.15
N VAL A 93 -4.82 -1.78 -1.72
CA VAL A 93 -5.37 -0.45 -2.04
C VAL A 93 -5.52 -0.22 -3.57
N PRO A 94 -4.53 -0.59 -4.42
CA PRO A 94 -4.70 -0.49 -5.88
C PRO A 94 -5.76 -1.44 -6.45
N ILE A 95 -5.97 -2.62 -5.84
CA ILE A 95 -6.99 -3.58 -6.26
C ILE A 95 -8.38 -3.04 -5.95
N LEU A 96 -8.53 -2.44 -4.76
CA LEU A 96 -9.79 -1.87 -4.29
C LEU A 96 -10.29 -0.76 -5.21
N LYS A 97 -9.41 0.04 -5.81
CA LYS A 97 -9.78 1.02 -6.85
C LYS A 97 -10.55 0.39 -8.02
N ARG A 98 -10.20 -0.84 -8.42
CA ARG A 98 -10.87 -1.57 -9.50
C ARG A 98 -12.05 -2.41 -9.03
N LYS A 99 -12.01 -2.89 -7.79
CA LYS A 99 -12.99 -3.82 -7.20
C LYS A 99 -13.38 -3.37 -5.79
N PRO A 100 -14.12 -2.27 -5.64
CA PRO A 100 -14.49 -1.72 -4.34
C PRO A 100 -15.33 -2.70 -3.50
N GLY A 101 -16.20 -3.48 -4.16
CA GLY A 101 -17.02 -4.50 -3.50
C GLY A 101 -16.21 -5.61 -2.80
N ALA A 102 -14.92 -5.76 -3.11
CA ALA A 102 -14.05 -6.67 -2.39
C ALA A 102 -13.92 -6.30 -0.89
N LEU A 103 -14.12 -5.03 -0.52
CA LEU A 103 -14.11 -4.58 0.90
C LEU A 103 -15.12 -5.30 1.79
N ARG A 104 -16.21 -5.79 1.21
CA ARG A 104 -17.31 -6.43 1.95
C ARG A 104 -16.98 -7.87 2.32
N ASN A 105 -16.44 -8.61 1.35
CA ASN A 105 -16.35 -10.08 1.43
C ASN A 105 -14.93 -10.63 1.23
N GLY A 106 -13.97 -9.80 0.85
CA GLY A 106 -12.60 -10.23 0.61
C GLY A 106 -11.91 -10.64 1.90
N ALA A 107 -11.33 -11.85 1.91
CA ALA A 107 -10.65 -12.42 3.07
C ALA A 107 -9.60 -11.47 3.71
N PRO A 108 -8.76 -10.74 2.95
CA PRO A 108 -7.79 -9.81 3.53
C PRO A 108 -8.40 -8.65 4.32
N PHE A 109 -9.70 -8.37 4.15
CA PHE A 109 -10.37 -7.20 4.73
C PHE A 109 -11.24 -7.53 5.94
N LYS A 110 -11.40 -8.82 6.29
CA LYS A 110 -12.21 -9.22 7.45
C LYS A 110 -11.58 -8.72 8.74
N ASP A 111 -10.31 -9.04 8.95
CA ASP A 111 -9.54 -8.71 10.17
C ASP A 111 -8.50 -7.61 9.89
N TRP A 112 -8.85 -6.67 9.02
CA TRP A 112 -7.93 -5.62 8.64
C TRP A 112 -7.72 -4.62 9.78
N ASP A 113 -6.51 -4.60 10.33
CA ASP A 113 -6.07 -3.68 11.38
C ASP A 113 -5.95 -2.23 10.88
N LEU A 114 -7.09 -1.54 10.91
CA LEU A 114 -7.22 -0.14 10.55
C LEU A 114 -7.26 0.73 11.81
N PRO A 115 -6.67 1.95 11.76
CA PRO A 115 -6.86 2.94 12.81
C PRO A 115 -8.33 3.14 13.17
N ARG A 116 -8.61 3.32 14.46
CA ARG A 116 -9.97 3.27 15.03
C ARG A 116 -10.95 4.20 14.31
N ALA A 117 -10.53 5.42 13.94
CA ALA A 117 -11.41 6.37 13.28
C ALA A 117 -11.74 5.96 11.84
N ILE A 118 -10.74 5.49 11.09
CA ILE A 118 -10.92 4.93 9.75
C ILE A 118 -11.86 3.71 9.81
N GLN A 119 -11.68 2.83 10.79
CA GLN A 119 -12.55 1.66 10.99
C GLN A 119 -13.99 2.08 11.32
N ARG A 120 -14.21 3.12 12.11
CA ARG A 120 -15.57 3.66 12.37
C ARG A 120 -16.22 4.23 11.11
N ILE A 121 -15.47 4.97 10.29
CA ILE A 121 -15.98 5.47 9.01
C ILE A 121 -16.30 4.30 8.07
N ARG A 122 -15.43 3.29 7.98
CA ARG A 122 -15.68 2.05 7.22
C ARG A 122 -17.02 1.44 7.59
N LEU A 123 -17.28 1.23 8.88
CA LEU A 123 -18.52 0.64 9.36
C LEU A 123 -19.76 1.47 9.00
N ARG A 124 -19.65 2.80 8.99
CA ARG A 124 -20.75 3.69 8.56
C ARG A 124 -20.97 3.62 7.05
N TYR A 125 -19.90 3.70 6.27
CA TYR A 125 -19.97 3.72 4.81
C TYR A 125 -20.47 2.38 4.25
N LEU A 126 -20.01 1.25 4.79
CA LEU A 126 -20.43 -0.04 4.26
C LEU A 126 -21.92 -0.37 4.51
N LYS A 127 -22.64 0.39 5.35
CA LYS A 127 -24.09 0.24 5.51
C LYS A 127 -24.91 0.83 4.36
N ARG A 128 -24.36 1.81 3.63
CA ARG A 128 -25.07 2.49 2.53
C ARG A 128 -24.75 1.89 1.16
N PRO A 129 -25.69 1.96 0.19
CA PRO A 129 -25.39 1.70 -1.22
C PRO A 129 -24.25 2.61 -1.70
N GLY A 130 -23.27 2.05 -2.40
CA GLY A 130 -22.12 2.80 -2.93
C GLY A 130 -21.03 3.18 -1.93
N GLY A 131 -21.22 2.96 -0.62
CA GLY A 131 -20.24 3.37 0.39
C GLY A 131 -18.93 2.60 0.39
N ASP A 132 -18.86 1.45 -0.28
CA ASP A 132 -17.61 0.78 -0.60
C ASP A 132 -16.73 1.64 -1.50
N ARG A 133 -17.30 2.28 -2.54
CA ARG A 133 -16.54 3.18 -3.44
C ARG A 133 -15.99 4.39 -2.70
N GLU A 134 -16.83 5.06 -1.92
CA GLU A 134 -16.43 6.23 -1.13
C GLU A 134 -15.36 5.86 -0.09
N PHE A 135 -15.45 4.66 0.51
CA PHE A 135 -14.42 4.20 1.45
C PHE A 135 -13.10 3.89 0.74
N VAL A 136 -13.16 3.32 -0.47
CA VAL A 136 -11.94 3.16 -1.30
C VAL A 136 -11.31 4.50 -1.64
N GLU A 137 -12.10 5.52 -1.96
CA GLU A 137 -11.58 6.88 -2.21
C GLU A 137 -10.87 7.44 -0.98
N LEU A 138 -11.45 7.31 0.21
CA LEU A 138 -10.80 7.66 1.47
C LEU A 138 -9.46 6.91 1.64
N LEU A 139 -9.43 5.59 1.40
CA LEU A 139 -8.20 4.80 1.49
C LEU A 139 -7.13 5.23 0.47
N LEU A 140 -7.53 5.68 -0.72
CA LEU A 140 -6.61 6.21 -1.72
C LEU A 140 -5.96 7.53 -1.27
N MET A 141 -6.61 8.29 -0.37
CA MET A 141 -6.01 9.49 0.21
C MET A 141 -4.76 9.20 1.05
N VAL A 142 -4.65 7.99 1.63
CA VAL A 142 -3.44 7.56 2.36
C VAL A 142 -2.20 7.61 1.47
N GLN A 143 -2.34 7.36 0.17
CA GLN A 143 -1.23 7.47 -0.79
C GLN A 143 -0.75 8.91 -0.99
N ARG A 144 -1.59 9.90 -0.72
CA ARG A 144 -1.30 11.32 -0.92
C ARG A 144 -0.91 12.02 0.38
N HIS A 145 -1.53 11.63 1.49
CA HIS A 145 -1.51 12.35 2.74
C HIS A 145 -0.99 11.55 3.93
N ASP A 146 -0.53 10.30 3.76
CA ASP A 146 -0.18 9.37 4.86
C ASP A 146 -1.38 8.90 5.70
N LEU A 147 -1.15 7.84 6.50
CA LEU A 147 -2.22 7.17 7.24
C LEU A 147 -2.67 7.97 8.46
N ASP A 148 -1.73 8.63 9.12
CA ASP A 148 -1.98 9.36 10.37
C ASP A 148 -2.81 10.60 10.08
N THR A 149 -2.48 11.36 9.03
CA THR A 149 -3.26 12.52 8.58
C THR A 149 -4.67 12.12 8.17
N VAL A 150 -4.84 11.02 7.43
CA VAL A 150 -6.17 10.51 7.07
C VAL A 150 -6.94 10.06 8.31
N ASN A 151 -6.28 9.40 9.27
CA ASN A 151 -6.91 9.03 10.54
C ASN A 151 -7.38 10.27 11.33
N THR A 152 -6.54 11.29 11.48
CA THR A 152 -6.92 12.55 12.14
C THR A 152 -8.09 13.24 11.43
N ALA A 153 -8.10 13.28 10.10
CA ALA A 153 -9.24 13.81 9.35
C ALA A 153 -10.53 13.03 9.63
N CYS A 154 -10.43 11.70 9.76
CA CYS A 154 -11.57 10.86 10.13
C CYS A 154 -12.05 11.13 11.56
N GLU A 155 -11.13 11.35 12.52
CA GLU A 155 -11.46 11.70 13.90
C GLU A 155 -12.26 13.00 13.97
N LEU A 156 -11.78 14.04 13.28
CA LEU A 156 -12.46 15.33 13.20
C LEU A 156 -13.85 15.19 12.57
N ALA A 157 -13.97 14.47 11.44
CA ALA A 157 -15.25 14.25 10.79
C ALA A 157 -16.26 13.52 11.69
N LEU A 158 -15.80 12.53 12.47
CA LEU A 158 -16.64 11.81 13.43
C LEU A 158 -17.07 12.70 14.60
N ALA A 159 -16.18 13.58 15.09
CA ALA A 159 -16.48 14.51 16.18
C ALA A 159 -17.52 15.54 15.75
N LEU A 160 -17.38 16.16 14.57
CA LEU A 160 -18.37 17.09 14.03
C LEU A 160 -19.74 16.41 13.84
N ALA A 161 -19.76 15.18 13.33
CA ALA A 161 -21.02 14.45 13.13
C ALA A 161 -21.74 14.11 14.45
N LEU A 162 -21.02 14.01 15.58
CA LEU A 162 -21.62 13.83 16.90
C LEU A 162 -22.11 15.15 17.50
N ALA A 163 -21.46 16.27 17.19
CA ALA A 163 -21.86 17.60 17.67
C ALA A 163 -23.12 18.14 16.97
N LEU A 164 -23.47 17.59 15.80
CA LEU A 164 -24.62 17.99 14.98
C LEU A 164 -25.82 17.03 15.06
N ALA A 165 -25.75 16.00 15.91
CA ALA A 165 -26.77 14.96 16.10
C ALA A 165 -27.42 15.08 17.48
#